data_AF-A0A3D5AX59-F1
#
_entry.id   AF-A0A3D5AX59-F1
#
_cell.length_a   1.000
_cell.length_b   1.000
_cell.length_c   1.000
_cell.angle_alpha   90.00
_cell.angle_beta   90.00
_cell.angle_gamma   90.00
#
_symmetry.space_group_name_H-M   'P 1'
#
loop_
_entity.id
_entity.type
_entity.pdbx_description
1 polymer ?
#
loop_
_entity_poly.entity_id
_entity_poly.type
_entity_poly.pdbx_seq_one_letter_code
_entity_poly.pdbx_strand_id
1 'polypeptide(L)'
;MSPAQATKLYKWVDDRGNVTYLDRPPPEGVGKVEEREMNLGNRFASDNPATAEAASKFPVTLYMVPRCSSCDAARQYLRNRKVPFKEVDVSEKNQKAQEDMRKSVGDLAVPTLSIGS
;
A
#
# COMPACT_ATOMS: atom_id res chain seq x y z
N MET A 1 15.67 27.46 6.06
CA MET A 1 14.84 26.25 6.23
C MET A 1 13.50 26.53 5.60
N SER A 2 13.22 25.96 4.42
CA SER A 2 11.92 26.11 3.76
C SER A 2 10.95 25.08 4.35
N PRO A 3 9.73 25.47 4.75
CA PRO A 3 8.74 24.52 5.26
C PRO A 3 8.25 23.62 4.10
N ALA A 4 8.28 22.30 4.32
CA ALA A 4 7.67 21.34 3.42
C ALA A 4 6.14 21.48 3.52
N GLN A 5 5.49 21.99 2.49
CA GLN A 5 4.03 21.97 2.40
C GLN A 5 3.61 20.59 1.86
N ALA A 6 2.70 19.93 2.57
CA ALA A 6 2.08 18.70 2.11
C ALA A 6 1.16 19.02 0.93
N THR A 7 1.59 18.70 -0.29
CA THR A 7 0.77 18.89 -1.49
C THR A 7 -0.40 17.91 -1.46
N LYS A 8 -1.62 18.41 -1.28
CA LYS A 8 -2.84 17.61 -1.41
C LYS A 8 -3.13 17.39 -2.89
N LEU A 9 -3.13 16.13 -3.33
CA LEU A 9 -3.40 15.76 -4.72
C LEU A 9 -4.87 15.37 -4.86
N TYR A 10 -5.62 16.16 -5.62
CA TYR A 10 -7.02 15.88 -5.94
C TYR A 10 -7.11 15.09 -7.24
N LYS A 11 -7.88 13.99 -7.23
CA LYS A 11 -8.21 13.20 -8.40
C LYS A 11 -9.71 13.22 -8.63
N TRP A 12 -10.14 13.52 -9.86
CA TRP A 12 -11.54 13.40 -10.26
C TRP A 12 -11.69 12.86 -11.68
N VAL A 13 -12.92 12.43 -11.99
CA VAL A 13 -13.33 11.95 -13.31
C VAL A 13 -14.43 12.87 -13.85
N ASP A 14 -14.25 13.38 -15.06
CA ASP A 14 -15.27 14.19 -15.74
C ASP A 14 -16.39 13.32 -16.35
N ASP A 15 -17.43 13.96 -16.87
CA ASP A 15 -18.58 13.32 -17.53
C ASP A 15 -18.22 12.54 -18.80
N ARG A 16 -17.04 12.80 -19.37
CA ARG A 16 -16.46 12.12 -20.54
C ARG A 16 -15.53 10.97 -20.16
N GLY A 17 -15.34 10.71 -18.86
CA GLY A 17 -14.52 9.62 -18.34
C GLY A 17 -13.02 9.93 -18.24
N ASN A 18 -12.59 11.19 -18.42
CA ASN A 18 -11.18 11.56 -18.29
C ASN A 18 -10.79 11.73 -16.81
N VAL A 19 -9.62 11.19 -16.44
CA VAL A 19 -9.07 11.31 -15.10
C VAL A 19 -8.10 12.48 -15.03
N THR A 20 -8.32 13.42 -14.12
CA THR A 20 -7.44 14.59 -13.92
C THR A 20 -6.88 14.61 -12.50
N TYR A 21 -5.58 14.92 -12.37
CA TYR A 21 -4.87 15.09 -11.10
C TYR A 21 -4.40 16.54 -10.96
N LEU A 22 -4.82 17.25 -9.91
CA LEU A 22 -4.48 18.65 -9.68
C LEU A 22 -4.27 18.92 -8.19
N ASP A 23 -3.40 19.87 -7.87
CA ASP A 23 -3.09 20.29 -6.49
C ASP A 23 -4.07 21.32 -5.93
N ARG A 24 -5.16 21.58 -6.67
CA ARG A 24 -6.18 22.58 -6.35
C ARG A 24 -7.57 21.94 -6.43
N PRO A 25 -8.52 22.36 -5.57
CA PRO A 25 -9.82 21.74 -5.47
C PRO A 25 -10.57 21.80 -6.81
N PRO A 26 -11.32 20.75 -7.17
CA PRO A 26 -12.09 20.73 -8.41
C PRO A 26 -13.21 21.80 -8.36
N PRO A 27 -13.57 22.38 -9.52
CA PRO A 27 -14.73 23.26 -9.61
C PRO A 27 -16.03 22.50 -9.26
N GLU A 28 -17.02 23.22 -8.74
CA GLU A 28 -18.30 22.63 -8.34
C GLU A 28 -18.99 21.95 -9.55
N GLY A 29 -19.44 20.71 -9.36
CA GLY A 29 -20.15 19.93 -10.38
C GLY A 29 -19.31 18.91 -11.15
N VAL A 30 -18.01 18.78 -10.85
CA VAL A 30 -17.17 17.70 -11.40
C VAL A 30 -17.32 16.44 -10.55
N GLY A 31 -17.36 15.26 -11.19
CA GLY A 31 -17.71 13.97 -10.62
C GLY A 31 -16.84 13.50 -9.44
N LYS A 32 -17.00 12.22 -9.05
CA LYS A 32 -16.45 11.63 -7.81
C LYS A 32 -14.99 12.06 -7.55
N VAL A 33 -14.80 12.82 -6.46
CA VAL A 33 -13.51 13.32 -5.99
C VAL A 33 -12.94 12.32 -4.99
N GLU A 34 -11.77 11.75 -5.28
CA GLU A 34 -11.00 10.98 -4.31
C GLU A 34 -9.89 11.86 -3.73
N GLU A 35 -10.00 12.26 -2.45
CA GLU A 35 -8.88 12.82 -1.70
C GLU A 35 -7.96 11.66 -1.29
N ARG A 36 -6.85 11.48 -2.02
CA ARG A 36 -5.83 10.52 -1.64
C ARG A 36 -4.75 11.22 -0.83
N GLU A 37 -4.80 11.06 0.49
CA GLU A 37 -3.60 11.22 1.30
C GLU A 37 -2.60 10.15 0.85
N MET A 38 -1.45 10.57 0.32
CA MET A 38 -0.33 9.67 0.07
C MET A 38 0.18 9.15 1.41
N ASN A 39 -0.45 8.09 1.91
CA ASN A 39 0.05 7.33 3.04
C ASN A 39 1.45 6.82 2.67
N LEU A 40 2.46 7.42 3.29
CA LEU A 40 3.88 7.10 3.12
C LEU A 40 4.21 5.62 3.47
N GLY A 41 3.25 4.86 4.00
CA GLY A 41 3.33 3.41 4.15
C GLY A 41 3.16 2.62 2.86
N ASN A 42 2.67 3.24 1.77
CA ASN A 42 2.44 2.59 0.47
C ASN A 42 3.32 3.21 -0.64
N ARG A 43 4.60 3.46 -0.33
CA ARG A 43 5.63 3.96 -1.28
C ARG A 43 6.01 2.96 -2.40
N PHE A 44 5.27 1.85 -2.54
CA PHE A 44 5.55 0.77 -3.49
C PHE A 44 4.42 0.55 -4.49
N ALA A 45 3.56 1.55 -4.71
CA ALA A 45 2.65 1.53 -5.85
C ALA A 45 3.46 1.50 -7.15
N SER A 46 3.21 0.51 -7.99
CA SER A 46 3.85 0.40 -9.31
C SER A 46 3.27 1.45 -10.25
N ASP A 47 4.14 2.17 -10.98
CA ASP A 47 3.74 3.14 -12.01
C ASP A 47 3.10 2.45 -13.25
N ASN A 48 3.14 1.12 -13.31
CA ASN A 48 2.52 0.34 -14.37
C ASN A 48 1.04 0.06 -14.03
N PRO A 49 0.07 0.50 -14.86
CA PRO A 49 -1.37 0.33 -14.61
C PRO A 49 -1.78 -1.13 -14.44
N ALA A 50 -1.21 -2.06 -15.23
CA ALA A 50 -1.52 -3.48 -15.13
C ALA A 50 -1.05 -4.09 -13.80
N THR A 51 0.10 -3.64 -13.30
CA THR A 51 0.62 -4.06 -11.99
C THR A 51 -0.18 -3.45 -10.85
N ALA A 52 -0.65 -2.22 -10.99
CA ALA A 52 -1.52 -1.57 -10.00
C ALA A 52 -2.89 -2.27 -9.90
N GLU A 53 -3.47 -2.66 -11.03
CA GLU A 53 -4.72 -3.43 -11.06
C GLU A 53 -4.54 -4.83 -10.44
N ALA A 54 -3.46 -5.54 -10.80
CA ALA A 54 -3.14 -6.83 -10.21
C ALA A 54 -2.93 -6.75 -8.69
N ALA A 55 -2.21 -5.74 -8.21
CA ALA A 55 -1.99 -5.52 -6.77
C ALA A 55 -3.28 -5.17 -6.01
N SER A 56 -4.25 -4.55 -6.69
CA SER A 56 -5.58 -4.26 -6.10
C SER A 56 -6.44 -5.52 -6.02
N LYS A 57 -6.37 -6.41 -7.02
CA LYS A 57 -7.11 -7.69 -7.02
C LYS A 57 -6.47 -8.75 -6.12
N PHE A 58 -5.14 -8.75 -6.02
CA PHE A 58 -4.36 -9.74 -5.30
C PHE A 58 -3.32 -9.04 -4.43
N PRO A 59 -3.73 -8.44 -3.31
CA PRO A 59 -2.80 -7.74 -2.43
C PRO A 59 -1.79 -8.71 -1.84
N VAL A 60 -0.52 -8.29 -1.83
CA VAL A 60 0.57 -9.03 -1.21
C VAL A 60 0.84 -8.45 0.18
N THR A 61 0.84 -9.31 1.20
CA THR A 61 1.20 -8.94 2.59
C THR A 61 2.40 -9.74 3.05
N LEU A 62 3.43 -9.05 3.54
CA LEU A 62 4.59 -9.62 4.22
C LEU A 62 4.43 -9.45 5.74
N TYR A 63 4.27 -10.56 6.45
CA TYR A 63 4.31 -10.61 7.90
C TYR A 63 5.76 -10.78 8.35
N MET A 64 6.19 -9.91 9.28
CA MET A 64 7.59 -9.82 9.71
C MET A 64 7.70 -9.38 11.17
N VAL A 65 8.92 -9.44 11.72
CA VAL A 65 9.27 -8.88 13.02
C VAL A 65 10.50 -7.98 12.87
N PRO A 66 10.71 -7.00 13.77
CA PRO A 66 11.89 -6.14 13.73
C PRO A 66 13.18 -6.95 13.92
N ARG A 67 14.26 -6.53 13.24
CA ARG A 67 15.59 -7.18 13.31
C ARG A 67 15.56 -8.66 12.91
N CYS A 68 15.00 -8.93 11.73
CA CYS A 68 14.88 -10.28 11.15
C CYS A 68 15.53 -10.32 9.76
N SER A 69 16.69 -10.98 9.65
CA SER A 69 17.47 -11.01 8.40
C SER A 69 16.74 -11.71 7.25
N SER A 70 16.00 -12.78 7.54
CA SER A 70 15.17 -13.48 6.55
C SER A 70 13.98 -12.62 6.08
N CYS A 71 13.41 -11.81 6.97
CA CYS A 71 12.37 -10.83 6.63
C CYS A 71 12.92 -9.71 5.73
N ASP A 72 14.13 -9.24 6.01
CA ASP A 72 14.81 -8.24 5.17
C ASP A 72 15.10 -8.80 3.76
N ALA A 73 15.53 -10.07 3.67
CA ALA A 73 15.72 -10.75 2.39
C ALA A 73 14.40 -10.89 1.61
N ALA A 74 13.30 -11.26 2.26
CA ALA A 74 11.98 -11.33 1.64
C ALA A 74 11.50 -9.96 1.14
N ARG A 75 11.68 -8.90 1.94
CA ARG A 75 11.40 -7.52 1.53
C ARG A 75 12.20 -7.13 0.29
N GLN A 76 13.50 -7.42 0.27
CA GLN A 76 14.36 -7.08 -0.86
C GLN A 76 13.96 -7.87 -2.12
N TYR A 77 13.59 -9.14 -1.98
CA TYR A 77 13.13 -9.97 -3.08
C TYR A 77 11.89 -9.41 -3.78
N LEU A 78 10.90 -8.94 -3.01
CA LEU A 78 9.68 -8.30 -3.54
C LEU A 78 9.99 -6.96 -4.20
N ARG A 79 10.85 -6.14 -3.59
CA ARG A 79 11.28 -4.85 -4.14
C ARG A 79 12.01 -5.00 -5.47
N ASN A 80 12.95 -5.95 -5.57
CA ASN A 80 13.68 -6.21 -6.82
C ASN A 80 12.75 -6.62 -7.96
N ARG A 81 11.62 -7.26 -7.64
CA ARG A 81 10.57 -7.63 -8.60
C ARG A 81 9.54 -6.55 -8.85
N LYS A 82 9.67 -5.38 -8.19
CA LYS A 82 8.69 -4.28 -8.27
C LYS A 82 7.27 -4.74 -7.93
N VAL A 83 7.13 -5.71 -7.04
CA VAL A 83 5.84 -6.17 -6.54
C VAL A 83 5.39 -5.19 -5.45
N PRO A 84 4.20 -4.60 -5.54
CA PRO A 84 3.62 -3.83 -4.45
C PRO A 84 3.23 -4.75 -3.30
N PHE A 85 3.64 -4.44 -2.06
CA PHE A 85 3.27 -5.21 -0.88
C PHE A 85 3.13 -4.33 0.36
N LYS A 86 2.33 -4.81 1.32
CA LYS A 86 2.21 -4.26 2.67
C LYS A 86 3.10 -5.03 3.63
N GLU A 87 3.75 -4.35 4.57
CA GLU A 87 4.44 -4.98 5.68
C GLU A 87 3.57 -4.92 6.95
N VAL A 88 3.53 -6.03 7.68
CA VAL A 88 2.81 -6.14 8.96
C VAL A 88 3.78 -6.67 10.00
N ASP A 89 4.07 -5.86 11.02
CA ASP A 89 4.84 -6.27 12.19
C ASP A 89 3.97 -7.11 13.13
N VAL A 90 4.36 -8.38 13.33
CA VAL A 90 3.70 -9.35 14.22
C VAL A 90 4.52 -9.65 15.47
N SER A 91 5.43 -8.75 15.85
CA SER A 91 6.15 -8.84 17.12
C SER A 91 5.18 -8.81 18.32
N GLU A 92 5.67 -9.21 19.49
CA GLU A 92 4.88 -9.34 20.72
C GLU A 92 4.09 -8.06 21.10
N LYS A 93 4.54 -6.89 20.63
CA LYS A 93 3.90 -5.60 20.87
C LYS A 93 2.63 -5.40 20.04
N ASN A 94 2.35 -6.26 19.07
CA ASN A 94 1.23 -6.14 18.15
C ASN A 94 0.35 -7.41 18.15
N GLN A 95 -0.30 -7.69 19.28
CA GLN A 95 -1.18 -8.85 19.45
C GLN A 95 -2.30 -8.91 18.41
N LYS A 96 -2.87 -7.76 18.03
CA LYS A 96 -3.89 -7.70 16.98
C LYS A 96 -3.37 -8.27 15.65
N ALA A 97 -2.16 -7.86 15.23
CA ALA A 97 -1.58 -8.38 13.99
C ALA A 97 -1.27 -9.88 14.07
N GLN A 98 -0.91 -10.39 15.25
CA GLN A 98 -0.73 -11.83 15.47
C GLN A 98 -2.06 -12.59 15.32
N GLU A 99 -3.13 -12.11 15.94
CA GLU A 99 -4.45 -12.71 15.80
C GLU A 99 -4.95 -12.70 14.34
N ASP A 100 -4.79 -11.57 13.65
CA ASP A 100 -5.17 -11.43 12.25
C ASP A 100 -4.35 -12.38 11.36
N MET A 101 -3.05 -12.52 11.61
CA MET A 101 -2.20 -13.48 10.90
C MET A 101 -2.64 -14.92 11.16
N ARG A 102 -2.95 -15.31 12.41
CA ARG A 102 -3.45 -16.66 12.72
C ARG A 102 -4.76 -16.97 12.02
N LYS A 103 -5.68 -16.00 11.94
CA LYS A 103 -6.97 -16.18 11.25
C LYS A 103 -6.78 -16.37 9.74
N SER A 104 -5.88 -15.60 9.13
CA SER A 104 -5.70 -15.61 7.67
C SER A 104 -4.73 -16.67 7.16
N VAL A 105 -3.67 -16.96 7.92
CA VAL A 105 -2.56 -17.85 7.52
C VAL A 105 -2.59 -19.19 8.28
N GLY A 106 -3.15 -19.21 9.49
CA GLY A 106 -3.21 -20.39 10.36
C GLY A 106 -2.05 -20.52 11.36
N ASP A 107 -0.93 -19.82 11.15
CA ASP A 107 0.25 -19.89 12.02
C ASP A 107 0.95 -18.53 12.20
N LEU A 108 1.84 -18.43 13.20
CA LEU A 108 2.69 -17.27 13.50
C LEU A 108 4.17 -17.56 13.20
N ALA A 109 4.45 -18.02 11.99
CA ALA A 109 5.81 -18.16 11.49
C ALA A 109 6.19 -16.96 10.63
N VAL A 110 7.36 -16.35 10.86
CA VAL A 110 7.89 -15.27 10.01
C VAL A 110 9.25 -15.67 9.40
N PRO A 111 9.57 -15.22 8.18
CA PRO A 111 8.73 -14.41 7.29
C PRO A 111 7.61 -15.23 6.64
N THR A 112 6.43 -14.63 6.52
CA THR A 112 5.31 -15.21 5.76
C THR A 112 4.79 -14.23 4.73
N LEU A 113 4.51 -14.72 3.52
CA LEU A 113 3.89 -13.98 2.43
C LEU A 113 2.47 -14.51 2.19
N SER A 114 1.49 -13.62 2.17
CA SER A 114 0.11 -13.93 1.76
C SER A 114 -0.25 -13.14 0.50
N ILE A 115 -0.98 -13.76 -0.42
CA ILE A 115 -1.37 -13.19 -1.72
C ILE A 115 -2.85 -13.46 -1.96
N GLY A 116 -3.64 -12.39 -2.03
CA GLY A 116 -5.09 -12.52 -2.13
C GLY A 116 -5.68 -12.99 -0.80
N SER A 117 -6.69 -12.28 -0.31
CA SER A 117 -7.36 -12.54 0.96
C SER A 117 -8.86 -12.49 0.75
#